data_AF-A0A8S1P5L6-F1
#
_entry.id   AF-A0A8S1P5L6-F1
#
_cell.length_a   1.000
_cell.length_b   1.000
_cell.length_c   1.000
_cell.angle_alpha   90.00
_cell.angle_beta   90.00
_cell.angle_gamma   90.00
#
_symmetry.space_group_name_H-M   'P 1'
#
loop_
_entity.id
_entity.type
_entity.pdbx_description
1 polymer ?
#
loop_
_entity_poly.entity_id
_entity_poly.type
_entity_poly.pdbx_seq_one_letter_code
_entity_poly.pdbx_strand_id
1 'polypeptide(L)'
;MITNSKELNSNSQPIMNALRDLNIFDQDNEFQSQQSISIRLKSFFENISTKKQFLKSLFKIVEQEIQEKGNLQKQLKLLLLLHIILSSQVARSEQSKIFISKQINIQTNNTTLGKVCQQYYFYLYKLASQTTFINEDVINGDILIYFTLSNQCNLGISIQSQIENVEQFQTNQLLGNIVKYIYYDLQDIAIFIMKDVKSIIENQQEIQQNKLQILELYKECQVLQQKMLSFYRFNRHFQHFSQIMPPYSLVVEQHYLKELQENKPKIYSLKHLSKLNQEHTKNIPQTSKQRQRIKFEFGEKKKKEESPQFSFSN
;
A
#
# COMPACT_ATOMS: atom_id res chain seq x y z
N MET A 1 -8.71 37.18 -0.63
CA MET A 1 -9.52 36.53 0.43
C MET A 1 -8.57 35.76 1.33
N ILE A 2 -8.48 36.17 2.59
CA ILE A 2 -7.63 35.52 3.60
C ILE A 2 -8.43 34.34 4.16
N THR A 3 -8.04 33.11 3.84
CA THR A 3 -8.60 31.93 4.51
C THR A 3 -8.10 31.93 5.95
N ASN A 4 -9.02 32.11 6.90
CA ASN A 4 -8.78 31.97 8.33
C ASN A 4 -8.35 30.53 8.64
N SER A 5 -7.04 30.29 8.60
CA SER A 5 -6.44 29.10 9.20
C SER A 5 -6.64 29.20 10.71
N LYS A 6 -7.65 28.50 11.24
CA LYS A 6 -7.86 28.31 12.68
C LYS A 6 -6.53 27.89 13.31
N GLU A 7 -6.16 28.57 14.39
CA GLU A 7 -4.87 28.53 15.07
C GLU A 7 -4.28 27.12 15.17
N LEU A 8 -3.31 26.88 14.30
CA LEU A 8 -2.37 25.76 14.36
C LEU A 8 -1.30 26.16 15.38
N ASN A 9 -1.09 25.35 16.43
CA ASN A 9 -0.07 25.58 17.48
C ASN A 9 1.25 26.12 16.88
N SER A 10 1.87 27.11 17.53
CA SER A 10 3.10 27.80 17.08
C SER A 10 4.21 26.88 16.54
N ASN A 11 4.31 25.65 17.04
CA ASN A 11 5.26 24.62 16.61
C ASN A 11 5.03 24.06 15.19
N SER A 12 3.90 24.36 14.54
CA SER A 12 3.58 23.89 13.18
C SER A 12 3.82 24.95 12.09
N GLN A 13 4.16 26.18 12.47
CA GLN A 13 4.41 27.28 11.54
C GLN A 13 5.51 26.98 10.51
N PRO A 14 6.66 26.36 10.87
CA PRO A 14 7.69 26.03 9.89
C PRO A 14 7.21 25.06 8.81
N ILE A 15 6.30 24.15 9.19
CA ILE A 15 5.74 23.12 8.32
C ILE A 15 4.70 23.73 7.40
N MET A 16 3.82 24.59 7.93
CA MET A 16 2.87 25.35 7.13
C MET A 16 3.58 26.23 6.09
N ASN A 17 4.68 26.88 6.47
CA ASN A 17 5.51 27.63 5.53
C ASN A 17 6.07 26.69 4.45
N ALA A 18 6.59 25.52 4.81
CA ALA A 18 7.08 24.55 3.83
C ALA A 18 6.00 24.08 2.86
N LEU A 19 4.78 23.82 3.33
CA LEU A 19 3.66 23.42 2.48
C LEU A 19 3.20 24.55 1.57
N ARG A 20 3.27 25.82 2.02
CA ARG A 20 3.02 27.00 1.19
C ARG A 20 4.09 27.19 0.12
N ASP A 21 5.37 27.05 0.48
CA ASP A 21 6.49 27.12 -0.48
C ASP A 21 6.40 26.02 -1.55
N LEU A 22 5.71 24.92 -1.23
CA LEU A 22 5.43 23.82 -2.15
C LEU A 22 4.11 23.96 -2.91
N ASN A 23 3.43 25.11 -2.81
CA ASN A 23 2.16 25.40 -3.48
C ASN A 23 1.06 24.36 -3.18
N ILE A 24 1.11 23.71 -2.00
CA ILE A 24 0.16 22.64 -1.62
C ILE A 24 -1.26 23.18 -1.44
N PHE A 25 -1.38 24.45 -1.05
CA PHE A 25 -2.64 25.10 -0.75
C PHE A 25 -3.25 25.86 -1.93
N ASP A 26 -2.54 25.93 -3.06
CA ASP A 26 -3.01 26.58 -4.26
C ASP A 26 -4.07 25.72 -4.96
N GLN A 27 -5.06 26.37 -5.58
CA GLN A 27 -6.21 25.70 -6.20
C GLN A 27 -5.99 25.22 -7.64
N ASP A 28 -4.77 25.38 -8.16
CA ASP A 28 -4.38 24.89 -9.48
C ASP A 28 -4.07 23.37 -9.49
N ASN A 29 -3.81 22.86 -10.70
CA ASN A 29 -3.36 21.49 -10.94
C ASN A 29 -1.83 21.36 -10.95
N GLU A 30 -1.08 22.41 -10.61
CA GLU A 30 0.38 22.37 -10.61
C GLU A 30 0.88 21.63 -9.36
N PHE A 31 2.01 20.95 -9.51
CA PHE A 31 2.65 20.28 -8.39
C PHE A 31 4.17 20.37 -8.52
N GLN A 32 4.84 20.65 -7.40
CA GLN A 32 6.28 20.82 -7.38
C GLN A 32 7.01 19.52 -7.73
N SER A 33 8.16 19.66 -8.39
CA SER A 33 9.00 18.51 -8.74
C SER A 33 9.48 17.77 -7.48
N GLN A 34 9.75 16.47 -7.61
CA GLN A 34 10.31 15.67 -6.51
C GLN A 34 11.62 16.24 -5.96
N GLN A 35 12.45 16.83 -6.82
CA GLN A 35 13.70 17.48 -6.41
C GLN A 35 13.43 18.71 -5.55
N SER A 36 12.51 19.57 -5.98
CA SER A 36 12.09 20.76 -5.22
C SER A 36 11.52 20.37 -3.85
N ILE A 37 10.66 19.34 -3.80
CA ILE A 37 10.11 18.80 -2.55
C ILE A 37 11.22 18.27 -1.65
N SER A 38 12.14 17.49 -2.20
CA SER A 38 13.24 16.90 -1.43
C SER A 38 14.14 17.97 -0.81
N ILE A 39 14.50 19.00 -1.58
CA ILE A 39 15.28 20.14 -1.09
C ILE A 39 14.52 20.85 0.02
N ARG A 40 13.23 21.12 -0.19
CA ARG A 40 12.43 21.87 0.78
C ARG A 40 12.23 21.14 2.10
N LEU A 41 12.11 19.82 2.04
CA LEU A 41 11.86 18.99 3.22
C LEU A 41 13.13 18.50 3.92
N LYS A 42 14.31 18.68 3.32
CA LYS A 42 15.60 18.14 3.81
C LYS A 42 15.84 18.41 5.28
N SER A 43 15.64 19.65 5.74
CA SER A 43 15.91 20.06 7.12
C SER A 43 15.01 19.35 8.16
N PHE A 44 13.79 18.96 7.77
CA PHE A 44 12.89 18.20 8.65
C PHE A 44 13.35 16.75 8.85
N PHE A 45 14.23 16.24 8.01
CA PHE A 45 14.70 14.86 8.03
C PHE A 45 16.14 14.70 8.54
N GLU A 46 16.79 15.79 8.98
CA GLU A 46 18.19 15.78 9.45
C GLU A 46 18.41 14.90 10.70
N ASN A 47 17.42 14.79 11.58
CA ASN A 47 17.49 13.93 12.75
C ASN A 47 16.13 13.30 13.10
N ILE A 48 16.18 12.29 13.99
CA ILE A 48 15.01 11.48 14.34
C ILE A 48 13.92 12.30 15.04
N SER A 49 14.31 13.28 15.87
CA SER A 49 13.36 14.11 16.63
C SER A 49 12.56 15.04 15.72
N THR A 50 13.26 15.80 14.87
CA THR A 50 12.65 16.72 13.90
C THR A 50 11.80 15.96 12.89
N LYS A 51 12.27 14.80 12.41
CA LYS A 51 11.51 13.92 11.52
C LYS A 51 10.17 13.49 12.14
N LYS A 52 10.19 12.99 13.38
CA LYS A 52 8.98 12.55 14.08
C LYS A 52 8.00 13.71 14.28
N GLN A 53 8.48 14.89 14.66
CA GLN A 53 7.65 16.07 14.85
C GLN A 53 7.04 16.56 13.53
N PHE A 54 7.84 16.58 12.46
CA PHE A 54 7.38 16.92 11.12
C PHE A 54 6.25 16.00 10.67
N LEU A 55 6.47 14.67 10.72
CA LEU A 55 5.47 13.70 10.26
C LEU A 55 4.17 13.79 11.07
N LYS A 56 4.24 13.92 12.39
CA LYS A 56 3.06 14.07 13.25
C LYS A 56 2.26 15.32 12.91
N SER A 57 2.94 16.44 12.71
CA SER A 57 2.31 17.72 12.38
C SER A 57 1.74 17.73 10.96
N LEU A 58 2.47 17.17 9.99
CA LEU A 58 1.98 16.98 8.62
C LEU A 58 0.68 16.18 8.62
N PHE A 59 0.61 15.06 9.35
CA PHE A 59 -0.61 14.28 9.45
C PHE A 59 -1.76 15.03 10.12
N LYS A 60 -1.49 15.86 11.11
CA LYS A 60 -2.52 16.71 11.74
C LYS A 60 -3.10 17.69 10.72
N ILE A 61 -2.25 18.30 9.88
CA ILE A 61 -2.68 19.17 8.79
C ILE A 61 -3.51 18.38 7.78
N VAL A 62 -3.01 17.24 7.31
CA VAL A 62 -3.73 16.33 6.40
C VAL A 62 -5.12 15.97 6.94
N GLU A 63 -5.21 15.59 8.21
CA GLU A 63 -6.47 15.22 8.88
C GLU A 63 -7.47 16.38 8.87
N GLN A 64 -7.02 17.60 9.13
CA GLN A 64 -7.86 18.80 9.09
C GLN A 64 -8.36 19.09 7.65
N GLU A 65 -7.45 19.03 6.68
CA GLU A 65 -7.70 19.46 5.31
C GLU A 65 -8.50 18.44 4.49
N ILE A 66 -8.32 17.14 4.77
CA ILE A 66 -9.09 16.06 4.14
C ILE A 66 -10.55 16.03 4.63
N GLN A 67 -10.83 16.56 5.81
CA GLN A 67 -12.18 16.67 6.35
C GLN A 67 -12.91 17.94 5.89
N GLU A 68 -12.19 18.94 5.40
CA GLU A 68 -12.80 20.18 4.89
C GLU A 68 -13.52 19.92 3.56
N LYS A 69 -14.81 20.31 3.50
CA LYS A 69 -15.63 20.13 2.29
C LYS A 69 -15.18 21.09 1.19
N GLY A 70 -14.97 20.55 -0.02
CA GLY A 70 -14.99 21.34 -1.26
C GLY A 70 -13.64 21.62 -1.93
N ASN A 71 -12.50 21.22 -1.37
CA ASN A 71 -11.19 21.44 -2.03
C ASN A 71 -10.45 20.14 -2.35
N LEU A 72 -10.91 19.43 -3.39
CA LEU A 72 -10.35 18.14 -3.81
C LEU A 72 -8.92 18.26 -4.35
N GLN A 73 -8.56 19.38 -4.99
CA GLN A 73 -7.20 19.62 -5.51
C GLN A 73 -6.18 19.62 -4.36
N LYS A 74 -6.45 20.41 -3.32
CA LYS A 74 -5.61 20.48 -2.13
C LYS A 74 -5.48 19.12 -1.43
N GLN A 75 -6.58 18.36 -1.35
CA GLN A 75 -6.56 17.01 -0.80
C GLN A 75 -5.65 16.09 -1.63
N LEU A 76 -5.77 16.12 -2.96
CA LEU A 76 -4.92 15.33 -3.86
C LEU A 76 -3.44 15.74 -3.77
N LYS A 77 -3.13 17.04 -3.66
CA LYS A 77 -1.75 17.54 -3.44
C LYS A 77 -1.16 17.01 -2.13
N LEU A 78 -1.94 17.03 -1.05
CA LEU A 78 -1.53 16.47 0.25
C LEU A 78 -1.32 14.95 0.17
N LEU A 79 -2.23 14.21 -0.48
CA LEU A 79 -2.09 12.77 -0.67
C LEU A 79 -0.87 12.43 -1.52
N LEU A 80 -0.61 13.19 -2.58
CA LEU A 80 0.59 13.01 -3.42
C LEU A 80 1.87 13.28 -2.62
N LEU A 81 1.89 14.32 -1.79
CA LEU A 81 3.02 14.57 -0.89
C LEU A 81 3.25 13.40 0.07
N LEU A 82 2.18 12.83 0.64
CA LEU A 82 2.29 11.64 1.49
C LEU A 82 2.83 10.44 0.71
N HIS A 83 2.41 10.26 -0.53
CA HIS A 83 2.91 9.18 -1.40
C HIS A 83 4.42 9.32 -1.66
N ILE A 84 4.89 10.54 -1.93
CA ILE A 84 6.32 10.82 -2.11
C ILE A 84 7.13 10.44 -0.88
N ILE A 85 6.64 10.81 0.30
CA ILE A 85 7.33 10.50 1.57
C ILE A 85 7.27 8.98 1.84
N LEU A 86 6.16 8.29 1.54
CA LEU A 86 6.04 6.83 1.67
C LEU A 86 7.01 6.11 0.72
N SER A 87 7.22 6.68 -0.46
CA SER A 87 8.18 6.17 -1.45
C SER A 87 9.63 6.40 -1.00
N SER A 88 9.90 7.34 -0.10
CA SER A 88 11.25 7.66 0.37
C SER A 88 11.79 6.64 1.38
N GLN A 89 13.08 6.32 1.33
CA GLN A 89 13.71 5.46 2.35
C GLN A 89 13.81 6.13 3.74
N VAL A 90 13.77 7.47 3.79
CA VAL A 90 14.10 8.26 4.98
C VAL A 90 12.99 8.25 6.04
N ALA A 91 11.73 8.20 5.60
CA ALA A 91 10.57 8.41 6.48
C ALA A 91 9.46 7.35 6.30
N ARG A 92 9.62 6.42 5.37
CA ARG A 92 8.61 5.40 5.03
C ARG A 92 8.11 4.62 6.25
N SER A 93 9.00 4.11 7.10
CA SER A 93 8.62 3.29 8.26
C SER A 93 7.79 4.10 9.27
N GLU A 94 8.29 5.27 9.70
CA GLU A 94 7.58 6.10 10.66
C GLU A 94 6.26 6.65 10.11
N GLN A 95 6.24 7.05 8.84
CA GLN A 95 5.02 7.53 8.20
C GLN A 95 3.98 6.41 8.10
N SER A 96 4.38 5.19 7.74
CA SER A 96 3.48 4.04 7.64
C SER A 96 2.79 3.74 8.96
N LYS A 97 3.55 3.76 10.07
CA LYS A 97 3.00 3.59 11.42
C LYS A 97 1.96 4.65 11.77
N ILE A 98 2.23 5.91 11.43
CA ILE A 98 1.28 7.00 11.66
C ILE A 98 0.03 6.81 10.80
N PHE A 99 0.17 6.48 9.51
CA PHE A 99 -0.92 6.28 8.56
C PHE A 99 -1.91 5.21 9.03
N ILE A 100 -1.40 4.07 9.53
CA ILE A 100 -2.22 2.95 10.03
C ILE A 100 -2.91 3.29 11.35
N SER A 101 -2.22 4.04 12.23
CA SER A 101 -2.79 4.42 13.53
C SER A 101 -3.93 5.43 13.45
N LYS A 102 -4.01 6.19 12.35
CA LYS A 102 -4.96 7.29 12.15
C LYS A 102 -5.79 7.07 10.90
N GLN A 103 -6.74 6.14 10.96
CA GLN A 103 -7.70 5.97 9.86
C GLN A 103 -8.56 7.25 9.71
N ILE A 104 -8.40 7.94 8.58
CA ILE A 104 -9.13 9.17 8.23
C ILE A 104 -10.28 8.78 7.31
N ASN A 105 -11.48 9.29 7.60
CA ASN A 105 -12.61 9.15 6.69
C ASN A 105 -12.67 10.37 5.77
N ILE A 106 -12.40 10.19 4.48
CA ILE A 106 -12.46 11.29 3.51
C ILE A 106 -13.92 11.59 3.19
N GLN A 107 -14.34 12.83 3.48
CA GLN A 107 -15.66 13.32 3.05
C GLN A 107 -15.54 13.92 1.65
N THR A 108 -15.87 13.14 0.62
CA THR A 108 -15.92 13.65 -0.76
C THR A 108 -17.35 13.85 -1.24
N ASN A 109 -17.56 14.85 -2.08
CA ASN A 109 -18.76 14.93 -2.92
C ASN A 109 -18.76 13.75 -3.91
N ASN A 110 -19.93 13.25 -4.34
CA ASN A 110 -20.10 12.11 -5.27
C ASN A 110 -19.63 12.37 -6.72
N THR A 111 -18.64 13.24 -6.90
CA THR A 111 -17.97 13.56 -8.18
C THR A 111 -16.91 12.51 -8.51
N THR A 112 -16.53 12.40 -9.79
CA THR A 112 -15.44 11.50 -10.22
C THR A 112 -14.13 11.82 -9.53
N LEU A 113 -13.75 13.10 -9.44
CA LEU A 113 -12.53 13.53 -8.73
C LEU A 113 -12.59 13.21 -7.23
N GLY A 114 -13.76 13.28 -6.62
CA GLY A 114 -13.99 12.85 -5.24
C GLY A 114 -13.72 11.36 -5.05
N LYS A 115 -14.23 10.51 -5.96
CA LYS A 115 -13.95 9.07 -5.96
C LYS A 115 -12.46 8.76 -6.12
N VAL A 116 -11.77 9.48 -7.02
CA VAL A 116 -10.32 9.38 -7.19
C VAL A 116 -9.59 9.71 -5.89
N CYS A 117 -9.93 10.82 -5.23
CA CYS A 117 -9.34 11.21 -3.95
C CYS A 117 -9.52 10.14 -2.87
N GLN A 118 -10.75 9.62 -2.71
CA GLN A 118 -11.05 8.58 -1.73
C GLN A 118 -10.31 7.28 -2.00
N GLN A 119 -10.31 6.81 -3.26
CA GLN A 119 -9.60 5.59 -3.64
C GLN A 119 -8.09 5.75 -3.49
N TYR A 120 -7.54 6.91 -3.82
CA TYR A 120 -6.12 7.18 -3.70
C TYR A 120 -5.66 7.18 -2.24
N TYR A 121 -6.43 7.78 -1.32
CA TYR A 121 -6.14 7.63 0.10
C TYR A 121 -6.17 6.19 0.58
N PHE A 122 -7.18 5.42 0.16
CA PHE A 122 -7.28 4.00 0.52
C PHE A 122 -6.10 3.19 -0.01
N TYR A 123 -5.64 3.49 -1.23
CA TYR A 123 -4.44 2.92 -1.83
C TYR A 123 -3.19 3.21 -0.97
N LEU A 124 -2.98 4.46 -0.54
CA LEU A 124 -1.85 4.83 0.31
C LEU A 124 -1.93 4.18 1.70
N TYR A 125 -3.12 4.08 2.27
CA TYR A 125 -3.33 3.36 3.53
C TYR A 125 -2.92 1.89 3.41
N LYS A 126 -3.31 1.22 2.32
CA LYS A 126 -2.94 -0.18 2.06
C LYS A 126 -1.44 -0.33 1.82
N LEU A 127 -0.83 0.58 1.06
CA LEU A 127 0.62 0.61 0.83
C LEU A 127 1.41 0.74 2.15
N ALA A 128 0.99 1.65 3.03
CA ALA A 128 1.56 1.81 4.37
C ALA A 128 1.40 0.55 5.24
N SER A 129 0.21 -0.07 5.21
CA SER A 129 -0.06 -1.32 5.92
C SER A 129 0.85 -2.46 5.48
N GLN A 130 1.04 -2.62 4.17
CA GLN A 130 1.93 -3.63 3.59
C GLN A 130 3.38 -3.37 3.96
N THR A 131 3.82 -2.12 3.87
CA THR A 131 5.17 -1.71 4.28
C THR A 131 5.47 -2.06 5.73
N THR A 132 4.51 -1.85 6.63
CA THR A 132 4.69 -2.19 8.05
C THR A 132 4.68 -3.71 8.25
N PHE A 133 3.77 -4.43 7.59
CA PHE A 133 3.69 -5.88 7.65
C PHE A 133 4.97 -6.57 7.15
N ILE A 134 5.54 -6.09 6.05
CA ILE A 134 6.79 -6.63 5.46
C ILE A 134 8.01 -6.33 6.35
N ASN A 135 8.07 -5.15 6.99
CA ASN A 135 9.23 -4.74 7.78
C ASN A 135 9.25 -5.28 9.23
N GLU A 136 8.13 -5.76 9.76
CA GLU A 136 7.99 -6.17 11.17
C GLU A 136 8.05 -7.70 11.39
N ASP A 137 8.80 -8.44 10.55
CA ASP A 137 9.10 -9.89 10.69
C ASP A 137 7.94 -10.88 10.43
N VAL A 138 7.24 -10.79 9.30
CA VAL A 138 6.21 -11.79 8.94
C VAL A 138 6.37 -12.33 7.50
N ILE A 139 7.14 -13.42 7.47
CA ILE A 139 7.12 -14.60 6.58
C ILE A 139 7.85 -14.50 5.23
N ASN A 140 9.13 -14.91 5.24
CA ASN A 140 9.72 -15.60 4.11
C ASN A 140 8.88 -16.87 3.83
N GLY A 141 8.13 -16.88 2.74
CA GLY A 141 7.40 -18.06 2.26
C GLY A 141 5.87 -18.06 2.47
N ASP A 142 5.23 -16.96 2.89
CA ASP A 142 3.76 -16.90 2.91
C ASP A 142 3.26 -16.45 1.54
N ILE A 143 2.66 -17.38 0.82
CA ILE A 143 2.04 -17.13 -0.49
C ILE A 143 1.01 -15.98 -0.41
N LEU A 144 0.41 -15.72 0.76
CA LEU A 144 -0.53 -14.61 0.96
C LEU A 144 0.07 -13.23 0.68
N ILE A 145 1.40 -13.07 0.76
CA ILE A 145 2.05 -11.80 0.42
C ILE A 145 1.79 -11.43 -1.04
N TYR A 146 1.87 -12.39 -1.95
CA TYR A 146 1.70 -12.14 -3.38
C TYR A 146 0.26 -11.78 -3.73
N PHE A 147 -0.73 -12.41 -3.09
CA PHE A 147 -2.13 -12.02 -3.24
C PHE A 147 -2.39 -10.62 -2.69
N THR A 148 -1.78 -10.28 -1.55
CA THR A 148 -1.88 -8.94 -0.96
C THR A 148 -1.27 -7.87 -1.87
N LEU A 149 -0.11 -8.16 -2.45
CA LEU A 149 0.57 -7.29 -3.40
C LEU A 149 -0.18 -7.18 -4.74
N SER A 150 -0.72 -8.28 -5.28
CA SER A 150 -1.59 -8.25 -6.47
C SER A 150 -2.82 -7.38 -6.25
N ASN A 151 -3.42 -7.45 -5.04
CA ASN A 151 -4.52 -6.57 -4.67
C ASN A 151 -4.11 -5.08 -4.63
N GLN A 152 -2.87 -4.75 -4.23
CA GLN A 152 -2.35 -3.38 -4.34
C GLN A 152 -2.34 -2.91 -5.80
N CYS A 153 -1.89 -3.76 -6.73
CA CYS A 153 -1.93 -3.45 -8.15
C CYS A 153 -3.36 -3.24 -8.65
N ASN A 154 -4.29 -4.11 -8.26
CA ASN A 154 -5.71 -3.97 -8.64
C ASN A 154 -6.31 -2.63 -8.17
N LEU A 155 -5.94 -2.16 -6.98
CA LEU A 155 -6.36 -0.84 -6.48
C LEU A 155 -5.77 0.30 -7.32
N GLY A 156 -4.48 0.26 -7.63
CA GLY A 156 -3.83 1.28 -8.47
C GLY A 156 -4.42 1.35 -9.88
N ILE A 157 -4.70 0.20 -10.50
CA ILE A 157 -5.36 0.10 -11.81
C ILE A 157 -6.78 0.67 -11.76
N SER A 158 -7.53 0.39 -10.69
CA SER A 158 -8.89 0.92 -10.50
C SER A 158 -8.89 2.46 -10.41
N ILE A 159 -7.92 3.05 -9.71
CA ILE A 159 -7.76 4.51 -9.62
C ILE A 159 -7.55 5.12 -11.00
N GLN A 160 -6.71 4.50 -11.85
CA GLN A 160 -6.48 4.99 -13.21
C GLN A 160 -7.77 4.97 -14.04
N SER A 161 -8.56 3.91 -13.96
CA SER A 161 -9.86 3.86 -14.62
C SER A 161 -10.81 4.96 -14.13
N GLN A 162 -10.77 5.34 -12.85
CA GLN A 162 -11.53 6.50 -12.37
C GLN A 162 -10.95 7.83 -12.89
N ILE A 163 -9.63 7.97 -12.99
CA ILE A 163 -8.95 9.16 -13.53
C ILE A 163 -9.32 9.38 -15.00
N GLU A 164 -9.42 8.32 -15.79
CA GLU A 164 -9.84 8.39 -17.20
C GLU A 164 -11.19 9.07 -17.41
N ASN A 165 -12.07 8.99 -16.40
CA ASN A 165 -13.40 9.60 -16.40
C ASN A 165 -13.41 11.05 -15.87
N VAL A 166 -12.26 11.62 -15.50
CA VAL A 166 -12.16 13.02 -15.08
C VAL A 166 -12.02 13.91 -16.31
N GLU A 167 -12.77 15.00 -16.36
CA GLU A 167 -12.69 15.96 -17.45
C GLU A 167 -11.27 16.51 -17.60
N GLN A 168 -10.76 16.56 -18.84
CA GLN A 168 -9.41 17.03 -19.16
C GLN A 168 -8.27 16.35 -18.37
N PHE A 169 -8.44 15.08 -17.97
CA PHE A 169 -7.44 14.38 -17.16
C PHE A 169 -6.04 14.35 -17.80
N GLN A 170 -5.95 14.33 -19.13
CA GLN A 170 -4.71 14.25 -19.89
C GLN A 170 -3.81 15.47 -19.71
N THR A 171 -4.41 16.66 -19.52
CA THR A 171 -3.70 17.93 -19.30
C THR A 171 -3.57 18.27 -17.81
N ASN A 172 -4.19 17.49 -16.93
CA ASN A 172 -4.12 17.68 -15.49
C ASN A 172 -2.78 17.14 -14.94
N GLN A 173 -1.84 18.04 -14.68
CA GLN A 173 -0.50 17.68 -14.20
C GLN A 173 -0.52 16.96 -12.85
N LEU A 174 -1.41 17.35 -11.92
CA LEU A 174 -1.56 16.70 -10.62
C LEU A 174 -2.00 15.24 -10.78
N LEU A 175 -3.00 14.96 -11.61
CA LEU A 175 -3.43 13.58 -11.90
C LEU A 175 -2.32 12.79 -12.61
N GLY A 176 -1.62 13.42 -13.55
CA GLY A 176 -0.45 12.81 -14.20
C GLY A 176 0.64 12.41 -13.19
N ASN A 177 0.96 13.27 -12.22
CA ASN A 177 1.92 12.95 -11.17
C ASN A 177 1.44 11.82 -10.25
N ILE A 178 0.15 11.79 -9.89
CA ILE A 178 -0.42 10.67 -9.12
C ILE A 178 -0.27 9.35 -9.88
N VAL A 179 -0.64 9.35 -11.17
CA VAL A 179 -0.49 8.22 -12.07
C VAL A 179 0.98 7.79 -12.16
N LYS A 180 1.93 8.73 -12.21
CA LYS A 180 3.38 8.47 -12.20
C LYS A 180 3.85 7.69 -10.97
N TYR A 181 3.44 8.09 -9.77
CA TYR A 181 3.84 7.36 -8.57
C TYR A 181 3.18 5.98 -8.48
N ILE A 182 1.89 5.88 -8.82
CA ILE A 182 1.20 4.58 -8.93
C ILE A 182 1.90 3.67 -9.95
N TYR A 183 2.38 4.23 -11.07
CA TYR A 183 3.15 3.49 -12.07
C TYR A 183 4.39 2.82 -11.50
N TYR A 184 5.22 3.57 -10.78
CA TYR A 184 6.45 3.00 -10.21
C TYR A 184 6.15 1.92 -9.17
N ASP A 185 5.20 2.16 -8.27
CA ASP A 185 4.77 1.16 -7.29
C ASP A 185 4.31 -0.13 -7.96
N LEU A 186 3.38 -0.03 -8.90
CA LEU A 186 2.77 -1.19 -9.55
C LEU A 186 3.78 -1.98 -10.38
N GLN A 187 4.69 -1.27 -11.02
CA GLN A 187 5.78 -1.89 -11.78
C GLN A 187 6.70 -2.69 -10.86
N ASP A 188 7.17 -2.10 -9.77
CA ASP A 188 8.07 -2.76 -8.83
C ASP A 188 7.41 -3.97 -8.18
N ILE A 189 6.14 -3.81 -7.76
CA ILE A 189 5.34 -4.90 -7.17
C ILE A 189 5.13 -6.03 -8.18
N ALA A 190 4.72 -5.72 -9.41
CA ALA A 190 4.47 -6.75 -10.42
C ALA A 190 5.74 -7.51 -10.78
N ILE A 191 6.89 -6.82 -10.94
CA ILE A 191 8.17 -7.47 -11.21
C ILE A 191 8.57 -8.39 -10.06
N PHE A 192 8.40 -7.93 -8.82
CA PHE A 192 8.69 -8.71 -7.63
C PHE A 192 7.86 -10.01 -7.60
N ILE A 193 6.53 -9.91 -7.72
CA ILE A 193 5.63 -11.08 -7.74
C ILE A 193 6.06 -12.05 -8.85
N MET A 194 6.24 -11.58 -10.07
CA MET A 194 6.49 -12.46 -11.22
C MET A 194 7.84 -13.18 -11.12
N LYS A 195 8.89 -12.50 -10.65
CA LYS A 195 10.21 -13.10 -10.46
C LYS A 195 10.18 -14.16 -9.37
N ASP A 196 9.54 -13.85 -8.25
CA ASP A 196 9.57 -14.72 -7.08
C ASP A 196 8.67 -15.95 -7.27
N VAL A 197 7.48 -15.77 -7.84
CA VAL A 197 6.58 -16.87 -8.21
C VAL A 197 7.21 -17.81 -9.24
N LYS A 198 7.95 -17.26 -10.22
CA LYS A 198 8.72 -18.08 -11.15
C LYS A 198 9.71 -18.97 -10.42
N SER A 199 10.51 -18.38 -9.51
CA SER A 199 11.47 -19.11 -8.68
C SER A 199 10.81 -20.22 -7.85
N ILE A 200 9.66 -19.93 -7.23
CA ILE A 200 8.89 -20.92 -6.45
C ILE A 200 8.46 -22.11 -7.32
N ILE A 201 7.99 -21.84 -8.55
CA ILE A 201 7.54 -22.88 -9.47
C ILE A 201 8.72 -23.71 -10.00
N GLU A 202 9.86 -23.09 -10.29
CA GLU A 202 11.03 -23.78 -10.85
C GLU A 202 11.80 -24.59 -9.79
N ASN A 203 11.76 -24.17 -8.52
CA ASN A 203 12.50 -24.79 -7.41
C ASN A 203 11.63 -25.67 -6.50
N GLN A 204 10.50 -26.19 -6.99
CA GLN A 204 9.49 -26.94 -6.22
C GLN A 204 10.02 -28.16 -5.44
N GLN A 205 11.17 -28.72 -5.81
CA GLN A 205 11.72 -29.90 -5.13
C GLN A 205 12.13 -29.63 -3.67
N GLU A 206 12.34 -28.36 -3.29
CA GLU A 206 12.80 -28.00 -1.94
C GLU A 206 11.68 -27.60 -0.97
N ILE A 207 10.47 -27.33 -1.47
CA ILE A 207 9.43 -26.65 -0.68
C ILE A 207 8.22 -27.59 -0.49
N GLN A 208 7.95 -28.02 0.74
CA GLN A 208 6.73 -28.76 1.14
C GLN A 208 5.45 -27.88 1.09
N GLN A 209 5.36 -26.91 0.17
CA GLN A 209 4.18 -26.07 0.00
C GLN A 209 3.09 -26.80 -0.78
N ASN A 210 1.84 -26.40 -0.54
CA ASN A 210 0.68 -26.99 -1.19
C ASN A 210 0.68 -26.63 -2.69
N LYS A 211 0.91 -27.62 -3.56
CA LYS A 211 0.91 -27.47 -5.03
C LYS A 211 -0.32 -26.73 -5.58
N LEU A 212 -1.49 -26.87 -4.93
CA LEU A 212 -2.71 -26.16 -5.32
C LEU A 212 -2.59 -24.64 -5.14
N GLN A 213 -1.97 -24.19 -4.04
CA GLN A 213 -1.77 -22.76 -3.77
C GLN A 213 -0.79 -22.13 -4.77
N ILE A 214 0.27 -22.87 -5.15
CA ILE A 214 1.22 -22.43 -6.17
C ILE A 214 0.53 -22.30 -7.53
N LEU A 215 -0.38 -23.23 -7.87
CA LEU A 215 -1.17 -23.14 -9.11
C LEU A 215 -2.15 -21.96 -9.11
N GLU A 216 -2.80 -21.68 -7.98
CA GLU A 216 -3.66 -20.50 -7.82
C GLU A 216 -2.86 -19.21 -7.98
N LEU A 217 -1.67 -19.16 -7.38
CA LEU A 217 -0.75 -18.04 -7.49
C LEU A 217 -0.29 -17.80 -8.93
N TYR A 218 0.01 -18.88 -9.68
CA TYR A 218 0.33 -18.79 -11.11
C TYR A 218 -0.82 -18.20 -11.92
N LYS A 219 -2.06 -18.62 -11.67
CA LYS A 219 -3.26 -18.06 -12.33
C LYS A 219 -3.44 -16.58 -11.99
N GLU A 220 -3.26 -16.20 -10.73
CA GLU A 220 -3.30 -14.80 -10.30
C GLU A 220 -2.26 -13.96 -11.04
N CYS A 221 -1.04 -14.48 -11.22
CA CYS A 221 -0.01 -13.82 -12.01
C CYS A 221 -0.44 -13.63 -13.47
N GLN A 222 -1.04 -14.63 -14.12
CA GLN A 222 -1.53 -14.48 -15.49
C GLN A 222 -2.58 -13.36 -15.62
N VAL A 223 -3.52 -13.29 -14.66
CA VAL A 223 -4.54 -12.23 -14.61
C VAL A 223 -3.88 -10.87 -14.38
N LEU A 224 -2.95 -10.78 -13.43
CA LEU A 224 -2.21 -9.55 -13.14
C LEU A 224 -1.43 -9.06 -14.38
N GLN A 225 -0.77 -9.97 -15.10
CA GLN A 225 -0.03 -9.63 -16.33
C GLN A 225 -0.95 -8.99 -17.38
N GLN A 226 -2.15 -9.55 -17.59
CA GLN A 226 -3.12 -8.98 -18.52
C GLN A 226 -3.59 -7.59 -18.09
N LYS A 227 -3.87 -7.39 -16.80
CA LYS A 227 -4.27 -6.09 -16.27
C LYS A 227 -3.15 -5.06 -16.37
N MET A 228 -1.90 -5.45 -16.12
CA MET A 228 -0.73 -4.59 -16.26
C MET A 228 -0.50 -4.15 -17.72
N LEU A 229 -0.85 -4.97 -18.71
CA LEU A 229 -0.81 -4.53 -20.12
C LEU A 229 -1.77 -3.37 -20.39
N SER A 230 -3.00 -3.45 -19.89
CA SER A 230 -3.98 -2.37 -20.01
C SER A 230 -3.52 -1.12 -19.25
N PHE A 231 -2.97 -1.31 -18.06
CA PHE A 231 -2.34 -0.26 -17.26
C PHE A 231 -1.26 0.49 -18.05
N TYR A 232 -0.31 -0.23 -18.64
CA TYR A 232 0.75 0.37 -19.46
C TYR A 232 0.20 1.14 -20.66
N ARG A 233 -0.90 0.70 -21.29
CA ARG A 233 -1.52 1.44 -22.39
C ARG A 233 -2.12 2.76 -21.92
N PHE A 234 -2.84 2.76 -20.80
CA PHE A 234 -3.44 3.96 -20.22
C PHE A 234 -2.39 5.06 -19.94
N ASN A 235 -1.24 4.68 -19.39
CA ASN A 235 -0.20 5.66 -19.04
C ASN A 235 0.34 6.46 -20.26
N ARG A 236 0.15 5.99 -21.50
CA ARG A 236 0.52 6.73 -22.72
C ARG A 236 -0.24 8.05 -22.89
N HIS A 237 -1.34 8.25 -22.16
CA HIS A 237 -2.07 9.51 -22.16
C HIS A 237 -1.30 10.68 -21.55
N PHE A 238 -0.25 10.44 -20.77
CA PHE A 238 0.56 11.51 -20.18
C PHE A 238 1.95 11.61 -20.82
N GLN A 239 2.36 12.85 -21.12
CA GLN A 239 3.61 13.13 -21.86
C GLN A 239 4.87 12.61 -21.18
N HIS A 240 4.89 12.52 -19.84
CA HIS A 240 6.04 12.04 -19.09
C HIS A 240 6.26 10.52 -19.19
N PHE A 241 5.38 9.78 -19.87
CA PHE A 241 5.55 8.36 -20.19
C PHE A 241 5.92 8.12 -21.66
N SER A 242 6.75 9.00 -22.23
CA SER A 242 7.25 8.87 -23.61
C SER A 242 7.96 7.54 -23.89
N GLN A 243 8.48 6.88 -22.84
CA GLN A 243 9.00 5.52 -22.89
C GLN A 243 8.37 4.71 -21.76
N ILE A 244 7.59 3.70 -22.13
CA ILE A 244 6.99 2.76 -21.17
C ILE A 244 7.86 1.51 -21.16
N MET A 245 8.30 1.10 -19.97
CA MET A 245 9.09 -0.12 -19.84
C MET A 245 8.26 -1.31 -20.35
N PRO A 246 8.86 -2.25 -21.10
CA PRO A 246 8.14 -3.43 -21.55
C PRO A 246 7.56 -4.20 -20.35
N PRO A 247 6.33 -4.71 -20.48
CA PRO A 247 5.69 -5.52 -19.44
C PRO A 247 6.54 -6.74 -19.14
N TYR A 248 6.78 -7.01 -17.86
CA TYR A 248 7.43 -8.25 -17.45
C TYR A 248 6.50 -9.43 -17.75
N SER A 249 7.02 -10.46 -18.42
CA SER A 249 6.24 -11.65 -18.80
C SER A 249 6.66 -12.83 -17.94
N LEU A 250 5.67 -13.51 -17.34
CA LEU A 250 5.92 -14.76 -16.64
C LEU A 250 6.00 -15.91 -17.65
N VAL A 251 7.23 -16.25 -18.05
CA VAL A 251 7.50 -17.42 -18.90
C VAL A 251 7.97 -18.56 -18.00
N VAL A 252 7.12 -19.58 -17.84
CA VAL A 252 7.37 -20.82 -17.11
C VAL A 252 7.24 -21.97 -18.09
N GLU A 253 8.21 -22.89 -18.10
CA GLU A 253 8.17 -24.05 -18.99
C GLU A 253 7.02 -25.00 -18.65
N GLN A 254 6.43 -25.63 -19.68
CA GLN A 254 5.22 -26.45 -19.51
C GLN A 254 5.43 -27.66 -18.58
N HIS A 255 6.66 -28.17 -18.46
CA HIS A 255 6.94 -29.35 -17.65
C HIS A 255 6.75 -29.06 -16.15
N TYR A 256 7.21 -27.90 -15.66
CA TYR A 256 6.96 -27.44 -14.28
C TYR A 256 5.46 -27.30 -13.95
N LEU A 257 4.64 -26.93 -14.93
CA LEU A 257 3.19 -26.80 -14.74
C LEU A 257 2.49 -28.16 -14.72
N LYS A 258 2.96 -29.14 -15.48
CA LYS A 258 2.40 -30.51 -15.47
C LYS A 258 2.65 -31.19 -14.12
N GLU A 259 3.84 -31.01 -13.54
CA GLU A 259 4.19 -31.54 -12.21
C GLU A 259 3.31 -30.98 -11.07
N LEU A 260 2.80 -29.75 -11.22
CA LEU A 260 1.81 -29.14 -10.32
C LEU A 260 0.41 -29.73 -10.46
N GLN A 261 0.04 -30.15 -11.67
CA GLN A 261 -1.28 -30.70 -11.99
C GLN A 261 -1.43 -32.19 -11.64
N GLU A 262 -0.33 -32.93 -11.53
CA GLU A 262 -0.30 -34.36 -11.19
C GLU A 262 -0.65 -34.70 -9.72
N ASN A 263 -1.45 -33.85 -9.06
CA ASN A 263 -2.16 -34.20 -7.84
C ASN A 263 -3.21 -35.28 -8.16
N LYS A 264 -2.83 -36.56 -8.11
CA LYS A 264 -3.84 -37.61 -7.91
C LYS A 264 -4.59 -37.26 -6.62
N PRO A 265 -5.90 -37.04 -6.64
CA PRO A 265 -6.64 -36.96 -5.39
C PRO A 265 -6.37 -38.28 -4.67
N LYS A 266 -5.85 -38.22 -3.43
CA LYS A 266 -6.01 -39.36 -2.52
C LYS A 266 -7.52 -39.48 -2.31
N ILE A 267 -8.15 -40.32 -3.13
CA ILE A 267 -9.53 -40.76 -2.94
C ILE A 267 -9.50 -41.55 -1.63
N TYR A 268 -9.59 -40.86 -0.49
CA TYR A 268 -10.16 -41.47 0.69
C TYR A 268 -11.60 -41.79 0.29
N SER A 269 -11.82 -43.06 -0.03
CA SER A 269 -13.13 -43.54 -0.45
C SER A 269 -14.18 -43.02 0.51
N LEU A 270 -15.31 -42.55 -0.03
CA LEU A 270 -16.51 -42.12 0.69
C LEU A 270 -17.06 -43.16 1.71
N LYS A 271 -16.42 -44.32 1.89
CA LYS A 271 -16.73 -45.30 2.93
C LYS A 271 -16.29 -44.88 4.35
N HIS A 272 -15.45 -43.86 4.51
CA HIS A 272 -15.06 -43.39 5.86
C HIS A 272 -15.96 -42.29 6.44
N LEU A 273 -16.76 -41.60 5.62
CA LEU A 273 -17.67 -40.53 6.07
C LEU A 273 -19.03 -41.06 6.58
N SER A 274 -19.45 -42.27 6.19
CA SER A 274 -20.69 -42.88 6.70
C SER A 274 -20.59 -43.39 8.14
N LYS A 275 -19.39 -43.50 8.72
CA LYS A 275 -19.19 -43.89 10.13
C LYS A 275 -19.07 -42.72 11.11
N LEU A 276 -18.95 -41.48 10.64
CA LEU A 276 -18.85 -40.28 11.49
C LEU A 276 -20.18 -39.52 11.64
N ASN A 277 -21.20 -39.86 10.84
CA ASN A 277 -22.52 -39.22 10.88
C ASN A 277 -23.51 -39.87 11.85
N GLN A 278 -23.08 -40.78 12.74
CA GLN A 278 -23.94 -41.38 13.77
C GLN A 278 -23.76 -40.79 15.18
N GLU A 279 -22.82 -39.86 15.43
CA GLU A 279 -22.58 -39.33 16.78
C GLU A 279 -22.83 -37.83 17.01
N HIS A 280 -23.28 -37.06 16.04
CA HIS A 280 -23.57 -35.63 16.24
C HIS A 280 -24.97 -35.18 15.80
N THR A 281 -26.00 -35.86 16.30
CA THR A 281 -27.32 -35.23 16.52
C THR A 281 -27.33 -34.53 17.87
N LYS A 282 -27.09 -33.22 17.85
CA LYS A 282 -27.63 -32.16 18.71
C LYS A 282 -26.63 -31.01 18.72
N ASN A 283 -26.86 -30.01 17.87
CA ASN A 283 -26.81 -28.60 18.26
C ASN A 283 -27.35 -27.74 17.12
N ILE A 284 -28.38 -26.97 17.47
CA ILE A 284 -29.13 -26.02 16.63
C ILE A 284 -28.20 -24.84 16.30
N PRO A 285 -28.24 -24.24 15.09
CA PRO A 285 -27.42 -23.07 14.79
C PRO A 285 -27.98 -21.84 15.51
N GLN A 286 -27.22 -21.28 16.47
CA GLN A 286 -27.47 -19.94 16.98
C GLN A 286 -26.80 -18.91 16.07
N THR A 287 -27.61 -18.15 15.34
CA THR A 287 -27.21 -16.87 14.78
C THR A 287 -27.05 -15.85 15.91
N SER A 288 -25.85 -15.28 16.10
CA SER A 288 -25.72 -14.01 16.81
C SER A 288 -24.56 -13.17 16.27
N LYS A 289 -24.88 -11.90 16.03
CA LYS A 289 -23.96 -10.84 15.65
C LYS A 289 -22.91 -10.66 16.76
N GLN A 290 -21.64 -10.92 16.48
CA GLN A 290 -20.54 -10.45 17.32
C GLN A 290 -19.54 -9.67 16.47
N ARG A 291 -19.54 -8.34 16.66
CA ARG A 291 -18.42 -7.46 16.33
C ARG A 291 -17.22 -7.92 17.15
N GLN A 292 -16.26 -8.60 16.52
CA GLN A 292 -14.96 -8.79 17.14
C GLN A 292 -14.18 -7.47 17.06
N ARG A 293 -14.07 -6.78 18.20
CA ARG A 293 -13.02 -5.80 18.41
C ARG A 293 -11.71 -6.57 18.56
N ILE A 294 -10.83 -6.47 17.56
CA ILE A 294 -9.45 -6.91 17.70
C ILE A 294 -8.78 -5.94 18.68
N LYS A 295 -8.47 -6.41 19.89
CA LYS A 295 -7.54 -5.73 20.82
C LYS A 295 -6.13 -6.06 20.36
N PHE A 296 -5.36 -5.05 19.96
CA PHE A 296 -3.92 -5.17 19.80
C PHE A 296 -3.29 -5.09 21.19
N GLU A 297 -2.84 -6.22 21.73
CA GLU A 297 -1.97 -6.23 22.90
C GLU A 297 -0.52 -6.06 22.42
N PHE A 298 0.06 -4.91 22.71
CA PHE A 298 1.48 -4.66 22.49
C PHE A 298 2.27 -5.41 23.55
N GLY A 299 2.82 -6.56 23.18
CA GLY A 299 3.81 -7.26 23.99
C GLY A 299 5.11 -6.48 24.00
N GLU A 300 5.33 -5.63 25.01
CA GLU A 300 6.68 -5.16 25.34
C GLU A 300 7.52 -6.35 25.79
N LYS A 301 8.36 -6.89 24.89
CA LYS A 301 9.46 -7.76 25.30
C LYS A 301 10.43 -6.91 26.12
N LYS A 302 10.34 -7.02 27.45
CA LYS A 302 11.36 -6.53 28.37
C LYS A 302 12.73 -7.04 27.90
N LYS A 303 13.64 -6.12 27.61
CA LYS A 303 15.07 -6.41 27.50
C LYS A 303 15.50 -7.10 28.80
N LYS A 304 16.14 -8.26 28.69
CA LYS A 304 16.86 -8.86 29.81
C LYS A 304 17.95 -7.87 30.24
N GLU A 305 17.97 -7.56 31.52
CA GLU A 305 19.06 -6.86 32.18
C GLU A 305 20.30 -7.76 32.12
N GLU A 306 21.33 -7.34 31.38
CA GLU A 306 22.70 -7.76 31.65
C GLU A 306 23.30 -6.68 32.55
N SER A 307 23.57 -7.07 33.79
CA SER A 307 24.20 -6.26 34.82
C SER A 307 25.65 -5.95 34.44
N PRO A 308 26.10 -4.68 34.52
CA PRO A 308 27.53 -4.39 34.51
C PRO A 308 28.10 -4.65 35.91
N GLN A 309 28.87 -5.73 36.07
CA GLN A 309 29.76 -5.88 37.22
C GLN A 309 30.91 -4.87 37.08
N PHE A 310 30.86 -3.81 37.87
CA PHE A 310 32.02 -2.97 38.18
C PHE A 310 32.70 -3.52 39.43
N SER A 311 33.93 -4.00 39.29
CA SER A 311 34.84 -4.24 40.42
C SER A 311 35.79 -3.04 40.55
N PHE A 312 35.73 -2.32 41.66
CA PHE A 312 36.78 -1.41 42.07
C PHE A 312 37.80 -2.18 42.91
N SER A 313 39.09 -2.03 42.59
CA SER A 313 40.19 -2.39 43.48
C SER A 313 40.84 -1.09 43.95
N ASN A 314 41.11 -1.01 45.26
CA ASN A 314 41.66 0.13 45.97
C ASN A 314 42.96 0.68 45.37
#